data_AF-A0A352F5F1-F1
#
_entry.id   AF-A0A352F5F1-F1
#
_cell.length_a   1.000
_cell.length_b   1.000
_cell.length_c   1.000
_cell.angle_alpha   90.00
_cell.angle_beta   90.00
_cell.angle_gamma   90.00
#
_symmetry.space_group_name_H-M   'P 1'
#
loop_
_entity.id
_entity.type
_entity.pdbx_description
1 polymer ?
#
loop_
_entity_poly.entity_id
_entity_poly.type
_entity_poly.pdbx_seq_one_letter_code
_entity_poly.pdbx_strand_id
1 'polypeptide(L)'
;MSNNSADDFFAKAPRAQAHGAAETSRRRSSRARMPSSVGYLAGAFVAALALFFGLWWMLISGGDEAPWIPAGLAASVVLLVALSAREVVMRRAWTKYLLEHGSDPSLRSSGEHKRSSSSKTSTSAILSAASRVIQKRSEEADSGSSAESHFEVFQLCQEYLATTDEALKSNNFPGDKRMAVKAGQERVRTLQKHHLLTWARNSSRSLTYEAQQRSRTSDKIEAANRALHCLESAQKFYPEEADLNESSVAIREFIASVKVAHWVELAERSAFKGHYRRAIERYKDALFYLNRETVKDEIRIPGAERIAREIESLQSQLNARKNGSNERSTQ
;
A
#
# COMPACT_ATOMS: atom_id res chain seq x y z
N MET A 1 -42.10 5.78 42.12
CA MET A 1 -42.92 4.66 42.61
C MET A 1 -43.25 3.78 41.42
N SER A 2 -43.11 2.45 41.58
CA SER A 2 -43.39 1.35 40.63
C SER A 2 -42.33 1.14 39.53
N ASN A 3 -41.34 0.24 39.66
CA ASN A 3 -41.29 -1.23 39.83
C ASN A 3 -41.64 -2.04 38.56
N ASN A 4 -40.65 -2.82 38.09
CA ASN A 4 -40.70 -4.19 37.55
C ASN A 4 -39.31 -4.46 36.92
N SER A 5 -38.38 -5.24 37.49
CA SER A 5 -38.42 -6.61 38.04
C SER A 5 -38.69 -7.66 36.97
N ALA A 6 -37.62 -8.29 36.49
CA ALA A 6 -37.59 -9.65 35.96
C ALA A 6 -36.15 -10.16 36.07
N ASP A 7 -35.95 -11.01 37.08
CA ASP A 7 -34.74 -11.76 37.37
C ASP A 7 -34.61 -13.01 36.48
N ASP A 8 -33.37 -13.52 36.47
CA ASP A 8 -32.98 -14.92 36.59
C ASP A 8 -32.77 -15.85 35.37
N PHE A 9 -31.84 -16.79 35.65
CA PHE A 9 -31.38 -17.97 34.91
C PHE A 9 -30.22 -17.69 33.94
N PHE A 10 -28.95 -18.04 34.25
CA PHE A 10 -28.48 -19.40 34.56
C PHE A 10 -27.33 -19.48 35.58
N ALA A 11 -27.38 -20.57 36.35
CA ALA A 11 -26.56 -20.92 37.49
C ALA A 11 -25.16 -21.48 37.16
N LYS A 12 -24.25 -21.27 38.13
CA LYS A 12 -23.00 -22.02 38.37
C LYS A 12 -23.28 -23.47 38.77
N ALA A 13 -22.44 -24.41 38.33
CA ALA A 13 -22.00 -25.55 39.13
C ALA A 13 -20.82 -26.34 38.49
N PRO A 14 -20.03 -27.10 39.28
CA PRO A 14 -18.57 -27.21 39.16
C PRO A 14 -18.01 -28.64 38.95
N ARG A 15 -16.71 -28.75 38.65
CA ARG A 15 -15.83 -29.92 38.95
C ARG A 15 -14.36 -29.53 38.73
N ALA A 16 -13.54 -29.38 39.78
CA ALA A 16 -12.72 -30.41 40.46
C ALA A 16 -11.69 -31.06 39.52
N GLN A 17 -10.44 -30.59 39.51
CA GLN A 17 -9.28 -31.02 40.33
C GLN A 17 -8.44 -32.11 39.64
N ALA A 18 -7.19 -31.78 39.30
CA ALA A 18 -5.99 -32.58 39.58
C ALA A 18 -4.71 -31.77 39.32
N HIS A 19 -4.00 -31.44 40.40
CA HIS A 19 -2.54 -31.25 40.44
C HIS A 19 -1.85 -32.53 39.89
N GLY A 20 -0.66 -32.56 39.29
CA GLY A 20 0.44 -31.61 39.17
C GLY A 20 1.71 -32.46 39.07
N ALA A 21 2.58 -32.22 38.10
CA ALA A 21 3.98 -32.62 38.16
C ALA A 21 4.77 -31.82 37.12
N ALA A 22 5.85 -31.23 37.59
CA ALA A 22 6.69 -30.29 36.91
C ALA A 22 7.53 -30.95 35.81
N GLU A 23 7.65 -30.27 34.66
CA GLU A 23 8.89 -30.36 33.89
C GLU A 23 9.17 -29.02 33.20
N THR A 24 10.02 -28.25 33.88
CA THR A 24 10.66 -27.04 33.38
C THR A 24 11.58 -27.37 32.22
N SER A 25 11.06 -27.42 31.00
CA SER A 25 11.88 -27.28 29.80
C SER A 25 11.69 -25.89 29.19
N ARG A 26 12.58 -24.97 29.61
CA ARG A 26 12.86 -23.72 28.89
C ARG A 26 13.35 -24.07 27.49
N ARG A 27 12.45 -24.33 26.54
CA ARG A 27 12.77 -24.23 25.11
C ARG A 27 12.88 -22.74 24.79
N ARG A 28 14.11 -22.23 24.86
CA ARG A 28 14.53 -21.01 24.18
C ARG A 28 14.01 -21.11 22.75
N SER A 29 13.00 -20.31 22.41
CA SER A 29 12.65 -20.09 21.02
C SER A 29 13.87 -19.49 20.35
N SER A 30 14.43 -20.24 19.39
CA SER A 30 15.33 -19.69 18.40
C SER A 30 14.52 -18.69 17.57
N ARG A 31 14.43 -17.45 18.08
CA ARG A 31 14.01 -16.28 17.31
C ARG A 31 14.77 -16.35 16.00
N ALA A 32 14.05 -16.51 14.90
CA ALA A 32 14.56 -16.28 13.57
C ALA A 32 15.30 -14.94 13.60
N ARG A 33 16.61 -14.97 13.41
CA ARG A 33 17.42 -13.75 13.35
C ARG A 33 16.95 -13.02 12.09
N MET A 34 16.09 -12.02 12.28
CA MET A 34 15.97 -10.96 11.30
C MET A 34 17.39 -10.47 10.98
N PRO A 35 17.77 -10.28 9.71
CA PRO A 35 19.06 -9.70 9.36
C PRO A 35 19.17 -8.40 10.16
N SER A 36 20.12 -8.36 11.09
CA SER A 36 20.21 -7.29 12.08
C SER A 36 20.52 -5.99 11.34
N SER A 37 19.47 -5.22 11.04
CA SER A 37 19.56 -3.87 10.47
C SER A 37 20.40 -2.91 11.33
N VAL A 38 20.72 -3.33 12.55
CA VAL A 38 21.68 -2.70 13.46
C VAL A 38 23.04 -2.49 12.82
N GLY A 39 23.55 -3.45 12.02
CA GLY A 39 24.89 -3.33 11.41
C GLY A 39 25.00 -2.18 10.41
N TYR A 40 23.98 -2.02 9.57
CA TYR A 40 23.94 -0.95 8.55
C TYR A 40 23.72 0.43 9.16
N LEU A 41 22.88 0.53 10.20
CA LEU A 41 22.69 1.80 10.93
C LEU A 41 23.96 2.21 11.68
N ALA A 42 24.65 1.27 12.31
CA ALA A 42 25.93 1.53 12.96
C ALA A 42 26.97 2.00 11.94
N GLY A 43 27.07 1.35 10.78
CA GLY A 43 27.98 1.77 9.70
C GLY A 43 27.67 3.17 9.18
N ALA A 44 26.41 3.48 8.91
CA ALA A 44 25.99 4.81 8.45
C ALA A 44 26.25 5.89 9.51
N PHE A 45 26.03 5.58 10.79
CA PHE A 45 26.31 6.50 11.89
C PHE A 45 27.81 6.78 12.05
N VAL A 46 28.65 5.75 11.96
CA VAL A 46 30.11 5.89 11.98
C VAL A 46 30.60 6.73 10.80
N ALA A 47 30.08 6.48 9.59
CA ALA A 47 30.43 7.27 8.41
C ALA A 47 30.00 8.74 8.55
N ALA A 48 28.82 9.01 9.10
CA ALA A 48 28.34 10.37 9.34
C ALA A 48 29.21 11.12 10.36
N LEU A 49 29.63 10.45 11.46
CA LEU A 49 30.55 11.03 12.42
C LEU A 49 31.93 11.29 11.80
N ALA A 50 32.48 10.34 11.03
CA ALA A 50 33.77 10.51 10.37
C ALA A 50 33.76 11.71 9.40
N LEU A 51 32.69 11.88 8.61
CA LEU A 51 32.51 13.04 7.73
C LEU A 51 32.36 14.35 8.51
N PHE A 52 31.60 14.34 9.61
CA PHE A 52 31.44 15.52 10.47
C PHE A 52 32.78 15.96 11.05
N PHE A 53 33.55 15.04 11.65
CA PHE A 53 34.86 15.35 12.23
C PHE A 53 35.89 15.74 11.17
N GLY A 54 35.88 15.09 9.99
CA GLY A 54 36.79 15.42 8.89
C GLY A 54 36.54 16.82 8.31
N LEU A 55 35.28 17.17 8.06
CA LEU A 55 34.92 18.51 7.59
C LEU A 55 35.15 19.56 8.68
N TRP A 56 34.78 19.28 9.92
CA TRP A 56 35.03 20.19 11.04
C TRP A 56 36.53 20.47 11.22
N TRP A 57 37.38 19.44 11.15
CA TRP A 57 38.83 19.58 11.22
C TRP A 57 39.42 20.36 10.04
N MET A 58 38.91 20.13 8.82
CA MET A 58 39.33 20.87 7.64
C MET A 58 38.97 22.36 7.73
N LEU A 59 37.74 22.68 8.17
CA LEU A 59 37.28 24.08 8.26
C LEU A 59 37.91 24.83 9.43
N ILE A 60 38.14 24.18 10.59
CA ILE A 60 38.82 24.83 11.72
C ILE A 60 40.28 25.17 11.39
N SER A 61 40.94 24.33 10.58
CA SER A 61 42.29 24.59 10.07
C SER A 61 42.33 25.74 9.06
N GLY A 62 41.18 26.09 8.46
CA GLY A 62 41.03 27.17 7.49
C GLY A 62 40.71 28.54 8.09
N GLY A 63 40.57 28.65 9.43
CA GLY A 63 40.28 29.91 10.11
C GLY A 63 38.84 30.40 9.98
N ASP A 64 37.90 29.50 9.70
CA ASP A 64 36.47 29.85 9.62
C ASP A 64 35.89 30.02 11.03
N GLU A 65 35.07 31.06 11.25
CA GLU A 65 34.57 31.45 12.59
C GLU A 65 33.40 30.59 13.07
N ALA A 66 32.78 29.81 12.17
CA ALA A 66 31.65 28.93 12.50
C ALA A 66 31.67 27.57 11.78
N PRO A 67 32.75 26.77 11.93
CA PRO A 67 32.97 25.55 11.15
C PRO A 67 31.94 24.44 11.45
N TRP A 68 31.23 24.53 12.57
CA TRP A 68 30.21 23.56 12.97
C TRP A 68 28.91 23.65 12.14
N ILE A 69 28.58 24.82 11.57
CA ILE A 69 27.33 25.03 10.82
C ILE A 69 27.33 24.27 9.49
N PRO A 70 28.31 24.46 8.57
CA PRO A 70 28.35 23.72 7.31
C PRO A 70 28.63 22.22 7.52
N ALA A 71 29.45 21.85 8.51
CA ALA A 71 29.70 20.45 8.86
C ALA A 71 28.43 19.74 9.37
N GLY A 72 27.63 20.42 10.21
CA GLY A 72 26.35 19.91 10.69
C GLY A 72 25.32 19.75 9.57
N LEU A 73 25.25 20.70 8.65
CA LEU A 73 24.38 20.63 7.47
C LEU A 73 24.74 19.43 6.57
N ALA A 74 26.02 19.25 6.25
CA ALA A 74 26.49 18.12 5.44
C ALA A 74 26.16 16.77 6.11
N ALA A 75 26.41 16.64 7.41
CA ALA A 75 26.08 15.42 8.16
C ALA A 75 24.56 15.15 8.18
N SER A 76 23.73 16.19 8.32
CA SER A 76 22.26 16.06 8.32
C SER A 76 21.71 15.55 6.98
N VAL A 77 22.28 16.00 5.85
CA VAL A 77 21.89 15.56 4.50
C VAL A 77 22.23 14.08 4.31
N VAL A 78 23.43 13.66 4.70
CA VAL A 78 23.84 12.24 4.63
C VAL A 78 22.91 11.35 5.45
N LEU A 79 22.53 11.81 6.65
CA LEU A 79 21.64 11.06 7.53
C LEU A 79 20.21 10.97 6.96
N LEU A 80 19.70 12.05 6.34
CA LEU A 80 18.42 12.05 5.61
C LEU A 80 18.43 11.12 4.40
N VAL A 81 19.52 11.10 3.62
CA VAL A 81 19.68 10.19 2.48
C VAL A 81 19.74 8.73 2.96
N ALA A 82 20.44 8.45 4.06
CA ALA A 82 20.49 7.10 4.64
C ALA A 82 19.12 6.64 5.17
N LEU A 83 18.36 7.53 5.82
CA LEU A 83 17.00 7.23 6.31
C LEU A 83 16.02 7.01 5.17
N SER A 84 16.06 7.83 4.12
CA SER A 84 15.21 7.66 2.93
C SER A 84 15.55 6.38 2.14
N ALA A 85 16.85 6.07 1.98
CA ALA A 85 17.27 4.80 1.40
C ALA A 85 16.78 3.60 2.21
N ARG A 86 16.83 3.68 3.55
CA ARG A 86 16.28 2.64 4.45
C ARG A 86 14.77 2.48 4.28
N GLU A 87 14.01 3.57 4.20
CA GLU A 87 12.56 3.55 3.99
C GLU A 87 12.22 2.83 2.67
N VAL A 88 12.92 3.18 1.59
CA VAL A 88 12.73 2.56 0.26
C VAL A 88 13.13 1.09 0.26
N VAL A 89 14.27 0.74 0.86
CA VAL A 89 14.73 -0.65 0.97
C VAL A 89 13.80 -1.46 1.87
N MET A 90 13.28 -0.90 2.97
CA MET A 90 12.31 -1.57 3.84
C MET A 90 10.98 -1.79 3.13
N ARG A 91 10.47 -0.82 2.34
CA ARG A 91 9.24 -1.03 1.54
C ARG A 91 9.46 -2.07 0.45
N ARG A 92 10.64 -2.09 -0.18
CA ARG A 92 10.99 -3.05 -1.25
C ARG A 92 11.33 -4.45 -0.71
N ALA A 93 11.94 -4.52 0.46
CA ALA A 93 12.21 -5.75 1.17
C ALA A 93 10.94 -6.29 1.84
N TRP A 94 10.00 -5.44 2.25
CA TRP A 94 8.71 -5.88 2.79
C TRP A 94 7.79 -6.41 1.69
N THR A 95 7.79 -5.79 0.51
CA THR A 95 7.10 -6.34 -0.67
C THR A 95 7.76 -7.64 -1.14
N LYS A 96 9.10 -7.75 -1.16
CA LYS A 96 9.78 -9.03 -1.41
C LYS A 96 9.55 -10.07 -0.31
N TYR A 97 9.54 -9.67 0.95
CA TYR A 97 9.27 -10.55 2.09
C TYR A 97 7.83 -11.03 2.09
N LEU A 98 6.85 -10.21 1.76
CA LEU A 98 5.47 -10.66 1.53
C LEU A 98 5.37 -11.62 0.34
N LEU A 99 6.19 -11.43 -0.69
CA LEU A 99 6.24 -12.32 -1.85
C LEU A 99 6.96 -13.66 -1.54
N GLU A 100 8.06 -13.63 -0.79
CA GLU A 100 8.87 -14.81 -0.41
C GLU A 100 8.25 -15.58 0.77
N HIS A 101 7.74 -14.90 1.81
CA HIS A 101 7.05 -15.57 2.92
C HIS A 101 5.57 -15.87 2.65
N GLY A 102 4.98 -15.32 1.58
CA GLY A 102 3.74 -15.84 1.00
C GLY A 102 3.94 -17.19 0.28
N SER A 103 5.19 -17.57 -0.01
CA SER A 103 5.54 -18.73 -0.85
C SER A 103 6.41 -19.78 -0.13
N ASP A 104 6.75 -19.59 1.16
CA ASP A 104 7.63 -20.50 1.89
C ASP A 104 6.83 -21.47 2.81
N PRO A 105 6.74 -22.78 2.49
CA PRO A 105 6.19 -23.81 3.36
C PRO A 105 7.13 -24.20 4.52
N SER A 106 7.92 -23.26 5.05
CA SER A 106 9.08 -23.51 5.92
C SER A 106 8.76 -23.76 7.40
N LEU A 107 7.49 -24.02 7.76
CA LEU A 107 7.14 -24.63 9.05
C LEU A 107 7.14 -26.17 9.02
N ARG A 108 7.62 -26.79 7.94
CA ARG A 108 7.90 -28.23 7.90
C ARG A 108 9.40 -28.49 8.08
N SER A 109 9.68 -29.38 9.04
CA SER A 109 10.95 -30.05 9.34
C SER A 109 11.94 -29.34 10.27
N SER A 110 11.68 -29.46 11.58
CA SER A 110 12.74 -29.79 12.54
C SER A 110 12.24 -30.94 13.42
N GLY A 111 12.15 -32.11 12.79
CA GLY A 111 11.80 -33.38 13.39
C GLY A 111 12.53 -34.45 12.59
N GLU A 112 13.83 -34.55 12.85
CA GLU A 112 14.74 -35.49 12.21
C GLU A 112 14.42 -36.91 12.70
N HIS A 113 13.42 -37.55 12.09
CA HIS A 113 13.25 -38.98 12.18
C HIS A 113 13.80 -39.65 10.92
N LYS A 114 14.95 -40.31 11.12
CA LYS A 114 15.50 -41.34 10.25
C LYS A 114 14.42 -42.36 9.88
N ARG A 115 14.27 -42.57 8.57
CA ARG A 115 13.91 -43.82 7.89
C ARG A 115 12.70 -44.58 8.43
N SER A 116 11.57 -44.47 7.74
CA SER A 116 10.90 -45.67 7.24
C SER A 116 10.15 -45.38 5.92
N SER A 117 10.36 -46.30 5.00
CA SER A 117 9.73 -46.39 3.69
C SER A 117 8.24 -46.78 3.83
N SER A 118 7.34 -45.83 4.07
CA SER A 118 5.90 -46.06 3.90
C SER A 118 5.08 -44.77 4.03
N SER A 119 4.93 -44.03 2.93
CA SER A 119 3.66 -43.35 2.62
C SER A 119 3.77 -42.73 1.23
N LYS A 120 3.45 -43.51 0.19
CA LYS A 120 3.06 -42.95 -1.11
C LYS A 120 1.70 -42.27 -0.91
N THR A 121 1.66 -41.14 -0.21
CA THR A 121 0.47 -40.30 -0.20
C THR A 121 0.31 -39.82 -1.64
N SER A 122 -0.63 -40.41 -2.36
CA SER A 122 -0.93 -40.08 -3.75
C SER A 122 -1.02 -38.56 -3.90
N THR A 123 -0.26 -37.96 -4.83
CA THR A 123 -0.32 -36.51 -5.13
C THR A 123 -1.76 -36.02 -5.29
N SER A 124 -2.63 -36.86 -5.86
CA SER A 124 -4.07 -36.60 -5.97
C SER A 124 -4.78 -36.41 -4.62
N ALA A 125 -4.40 -37.15 -3.57
CA ALA A 125 -4.95 -36.96 -2.23
C ALA A 125 -4.51 -35.63 -1.60
N ILE A 126 -3.25 -35.23 -1.82
CA ILE A 126 -2.72 -33.93 -1.37
C ILE A 126 -3.48 -32.79 -2.06
N LEU A 127 -3.63 -32.87 -3.38
CA LEU A 127 -4.39 -31.88 -4.15
C LEU A 127 -5.86 -31.81 -3.72
N SER A 128 -6.50 -32.96 -3.47
CA SER A 128 -7.88 -32.97 -2.96
C SER A 128 -8.00 -32.38 -1.55
N ALA A 129 -6.99 -32.56 -0.69
CA ALA A 129 -6.98 -31.94 0.63
C ALA A 129 -6.81 -30.43 0.53
N ALA A 130 -5.88 -29.97 -0.32
CA ALA A 130 -5.65 -28.55 -0.57
C ALA A 130 -6.90 -27.84 -1.09
N SER A 131 -7.63 -28.46 -2.04
CA SER A 131 -8.87 -27.86 -2.55
C SER A 131 -9.96 -27.72 -1.47
N ARG A 132 -10.04 -28.67 -0.52
CA ARG A 132 -10.97 -28.57 0.62
C ARG A 132 -10.58 -27.46 1.59
N VAL A 133 -9.28 -27.25 1.81
CA VAL A 133 -8.79 -26.12 2.62
C VAL A 133 -9.15 -24.79 1.97
N ILE A 134 -8.94 -24.66 0.66
CA ILE A 134 -9.32 -23.46 -0.10
C ILE A 134 -10.82 -23.21 0.02
N GLN A 135 -11.65 -24.23 -0.19
CA GLN A 135 -13.09 -24.08 -0.09
C GLN A 135 -13.54 -23.66 1.32
N LYS A 136 -12.99 -24.29 2.36
CA LYS A 136 -13.28 -23.89 3.75
C LYS A 136 -12.87 -22.43 4.03
N ARG A 137 -11.66 -22.02 3.62
CA ARG A 137 -11.18 -20.64 3.82
C ARG A 137 -11.98 -19.63 2.99
N SER A 138 -12.45 -20.04 1.82
CA SER A 138 -13.33 -19.25 0.96
C SER A 138 -14.66 -18.97 1.65
N GLU A 139 -15.31 -20.01 2.20
CA GLU A 139 -16.56 -19.88 2.98
C GLU A 139 -16.37 -19.00 4.23
N GLU A 140 -15.25 -19.15 4.94
CA GLU A 140 -14.90 -18.29 6.08
C GLU A 140 -14.72 -16.82 5.64
N ALA A 141 -14.06 -16.58 4.50
CA ALA A 141 -13.87 -15.23 3.97
C ALA A 141 -15.21 -14.57 3.60
N ASP A 142 -16.10 -15.32 2.95
CA ASP A 142 -17.42 -14.84 2.52
C ASP A 142 -18.37 -14.56 3.70
N SER A 143 -18.15 -15.16 4.87
CA SER A 143 -19.00 -14.99 6.06
C SER A 143 -18.90 -13.63 6.78
N GLY A 144 -18.17 -12.66 6.21
CA GLY A 144 -18.03 -11.31 6.75
C GLY A 144 -16.61 -10.95 7.19
N SER A 145 -15.61 -11.60 6.61
CA SER A 145 -14.20 -11.32 6.91
C SER A 145 -13.70 -10.05 6.21
N SER A 146 -12.48 -9.61 6.55
CA SER A 146 -11.90 -8.36 6.02
C SER A 146 -11.48 -8.50 4.55
N ALA A 147 -11.09 -7.40 3.90
CA ALA A 147 -10.61 -7.47 2.51
C ALA A 147 -9.36 -8.37 2.41
N GLU A 148 -8.50 -8.32 3.43
CA GLU A 148 -7.25 -9.08 3.50
C GLU A 148 -7.48 -10.59 3.49
N SER A 149 -8.55 -11.10 4.12
CA SER A 149 -8.84 -12.53 4.08
C SER A 149 -9.17 -13.01 2.66
N HIS A 150 -9.85 -12.19 1.85
CA HIS A 150 -10.07 -12.54 0.44
C HIS A 150 -8.75 -12.60 -0.35
N PHE A 151 -7.81 -11.70 -0.05
CA PHE A 151 -6.50 -11.74 -0.68
C PHE A 151 -5.69 -12.99 -0.30
N GLU A 152 -5.75 -13.41 0.97
CA GLU A 152 -5.13 -14.66 1.42
C GLU A 152 -5.69 -15.87 0.68
N VAL A 153 -7.02 -15.95 0.52
CA VAL A 153 -7.64 -17.06 -0.24
C VAL A 153 -7.23 -17.01 -1.71
N PHE A 154 -7.13 -15.82 -2.31
CA PHE A 154 -6.61 -15.66 -3.66
C PHE A 154 -5.19 -16.23 -3.81
N GLN A 155 -4.29 -15.95 -2.84
CA GLN A 155 -2.93 -16.51 -2.85
C GLN A 155 -2.92 -18.04 -2.75
N LEU A 156 -3.76 -18.61 -1.88
CA LEU A 156 -3.92 -20.07 -1.77
C LEU A 156 -4.43 -20.68 -3.10
N CYS A 157 -5.35 -20.00 -3.77
CA CYS A 157 -5.83 -20.43 -5.09
C CYS A 157 -4.69 -20.39 -6.13
N GLN A 158 -3.88 -19.34 -6.12
CA GLN A 158 -2.75 -19.19 -7.03
C GLN A 158 -1.70 -20.30 -6.81
N GLU A 159 -1.33 -20.57 -5.56
CA GLU A 159 -0.40 -21.65 -5.20
C GLU A 159 -0.93 -23.02 -5.64
N TYR A 160 -2.22 -23.28 -5.41
CA TYR A 160 -2.87 -24.52 -5.85
C TYR A 160 -2.85 -24.67 -7.38
N LEU A 161 -3.18 -23.61 -8.12
CA LEU A 161 -3.18 -23.65 -9.58
C LEU A 161 -1.75 -23.89 -10.12
N ALA A 162 -0.74 -23.22 -9.57
CA ALA A 162 0.66 -23.45 -9.93
C ALA A 162 1.08 -24.91 -9.64
N THR A 163 0.77 -25.43 -8.45
CA THR A 163 1.11 -26.80 -8.05
C THR A 163 0.40 -27.85 -8.93
N THR A 164 -0.87 -27.62 -9.26
CA THR A 164 -1.63 -28.52 -10.12
C THR A 164 -1.18 -28.48 -11.58
N ASP A 165 -0.80 -27.31 -12.10
CA ASP A 165 -0.26 -27.19 -13.46
C ASP A 165 1.06 -27.96 -13.62
N GLU A 166 1.98 -27.83 -12.64
CA GLU A 166 3.22 -28.61 -12.64
C GLU A 166 2.98 -30.11 -12.52
N ALA A 167 2.03 -30.52 -11.66
CA ALA A 167 1.62 -31.90 -11.54
C ALA A 167 1.06 -32.45 -12.87
N LEU A 168 0.24 -31.68 -13.59
CA LEU A 168 -0.31 -32.07 -14.89
C LEU A 168 0.77 -32.19 -15.98
N LYS A 169 1.79 -31.33 -15.97
CA LYS A 169 2.94 -31.39 -16.89
C LYS A 169 3.79 -32.64 -16.70
N SER A 170 3.91 -33.15 -15.47
CA SER A 170 4.77 -34.30 -15.15
C SER A 170 4.33 -35.67 -15.71
N ASN A 171 3.25 -35.73 -16.51
CA ASN A 171 2.67 -36.92 -17.17
C ASN A 171 2.37 -38.16 -16.27
N ASN A 172 2.51 -38.04 -14.95
CA ASN A 172 2.38 -39.16 -14.00
C ASN A 172 0.92 -39.50 -13.59
N PHE A 173 -0.09 -38.97 -14.29
CA PHE A 173 -1.49 -39.13 -13.92
C PHE A 173 -2.24 -40.08 -14.86
N PRO A 174 -2.93 -41.10 -14.33
CA PRO A 174 -3.97 -41.82 -15.05
C PRO A 174 -5.03 -40.85 -15.60
N GLY A 175 -5.61 -41.16 -16.76
CA GLY A 175 -6.57 -40.30 -17.46
C GLY A 175 -7.71 -39.77 -16.58
N ASP A 176 -8.34 -40.65 -15.79
CA ASP A 176 -9.45 -40.28 -14.92
C ASP A 176 -9.05 -39.27 -13.83
N LYS A 177 -7.87 -39.48 -13.24
CA LYS A 177 -7.34 -38.55 -12.21
C LYS A 177 -6.95 -37.21 -12.82
N ARG A 178 -6.44 -37.22 -14.05
CA ARG A 178 -6.14 -35.99 -14.80
C ARG A 178 -7.40 -35.16 -15.04
N MET A 179 -8.51 -35.81 -15.42
CA MET A 179 -9.79 -35.12 -15.61
C MET A 179 -10.34 -34.54 -14.31
N ALA A 180 -10.25 -35.30 -13.20
CA ALA A 180 -10.66 -34.81 -11.88
C ALA A 180 -9.84 -33.58 -11.43
N VAL A 181 -8.52 -33.58 -11.66
CA VAL A 181 -7.65 -32.43 -11.35
C VAL A 181 -8.01 -31.22 -12.20
N LYS A 182 -8.23 -31.39 -13.51
CA LYS A 182 -8.68 -30.29 -14.39
C LYS A 182 -10.02 -29.69 -13.94
N ALA A 183 -10.98 -30.53 -13.57
CA ALA A 183 -12.26 -30.05 -13.02
C ALA A 183 -12.07 -29.31 -11.68
N GLY A 184 -11.09 -29.73 -10.86
CA GLY A 184 -10.69 -29.01 -9.65
C GLY A 184 -10.08 -27.64 -9.95
N GLN A 185 -9.18 -27.56 -10.93
CA GLN A 185 -8.58 -26.29 -11.36
C GLN A 185 -9.64 -25.29 -11.80
N GLU A 186 -10.65 -25.72 -12.56
CA GLU A 186 -11.69 -24.81 -13.04
C GLU A 186 -12.52 -24.19 -11.91
N ARG A 187 -12.87 -25.01 -10.91
CA ARG A 187 -13.52 -24.51 -9.69
C ARG A 187 -12.64 -23.51 -8.95
N VAL A 188 -11.35 -23.81 -8.80
CA VAL A 188 -10.40 -22.92 -8.11
C VAL A 188 -10.14 -21.64 -8.90
N ARG A 189 -10.14 -21.65 -10.24
CA ARG A 189 -10.07 -20.41 -11.05
C ARG A 189 -11.26 -19.50 -10.82
N THR A 190 -12.46 -20.08 -10.69
CA THR A 190 -13.67 -19.32 -10.37
C THR A 190 -13.55 -18.67 -8.99
N LEU A 191 -13.09 -19.41 -7.98
CA LEU A 191 -12.85 -18.89 -6.63
C LEU A 191 -11.73 -17.83 -6.61
N GLN A 192 -10.66 -18.06 -7.35
CA GLN A 192 -9.54 -17.12 -7.49
C GLN A 192 -10.04 -15.78 -8.03
N LYS A 193 -10.84 -15.82 -9.10
CA LYS A 193 -11.45 -14.62 -9.68
C LYS A 193 -12.34 -13.91 -8.67
N HIS A 194 -13.29 -14.63 -8.06
CA HIS A 194 -14.20 -14.09 -7.05
C HIS A 194 -13.47 -13.35 -5.93
N HIS A 195 -12.47 -14.00 -5.32
CA HIS A 195 -11.76 -13.42 -4.19
C HIS A 195 -10.83 -12.27 -4.57
N LEU A 196 -10.16 -12.31 -5.73
CA LEU A 196 -9.35 -11.18 -6.18
C LEU A 196 -10.20 -9.94 -6.43
N LEU A 197 -11.33 -10.09 -7.11
CA LEU A 197 -12.24 -8.98 -7.41
C LEU A 197 -12.88 -8.43 -6.13
N THR A 198 -13.30 -9.31 -5.21
CA THR A 198 -13.87 -8.90 -3.92
C THR A 198 -12.85 -8.15 -3.06
N TRP A 199 -11.60 -8.63 -2.98
CA TRP A 199 -10.52 -7.92 -2.32
C TRP A 199 -10.29 -6.54 -2.94
N ALA A 200 -10.08 -6.48 -4.26
CA ALA A 200 -9.77 -5.23 -4.95
C ALA A 200 -10.87 -4.19 -4.74
N ARG A 201 -12.14 -4.59 -4.87
CA ARG A 201 -13.32 -3.76 -4.58
C ARG A 201 -13.36 -3.26 -3.14
N ASN A 202 -13.22 -4.15 -2.16
CA ASN A 202 -13.33 -3.77 -0.74
C ASN A 202 -12.16 -2.89 -0.29
N SER A 203 -10.93 -3.24 -0.67
CA SER A 203 -9.72 -2.47 -0.34
C SER A 203 -9.74 -1.09 -1.01
N SER A 204 -10.05 -1.01 -2.31
CA SER A 204 -10.13 0.29 -3.00
C SER A 204 -11.22 1.19 -2.42
N ARG A 205 -12.40 0.65 -2.07
CA ARG A 205 -13.47 1.41 -1.44
C ARG A 205 -13.07 1.93 -0.06
N SER A 206 -12.47 1.09 0.77
CA SER A 206 -11.96 1.47 2.09
C SER A 206 -10.92 2.59 2.01
N LEU A 207 -9.92 2.44 1.12
CA LEU A 207 -8.86 3.43 0.91
C LEU A 207 -9.38 4.74 0.30
N THR A 208 -10.40 4.68 -0.57
CA THR A 208 -11.04 5.88 -1.13
C THR A 208 -11.82 6.63 -0.05
N TYR A 209 -12.51 5.93 0.84
CA TYR A 209 -13.18 6.54 1.98
C TYR A 209 -12.16 7.18 2.94
N GLU A 210 -11.05 6.49 3.23
CA GLU A 210 -9.93 7.05 3.99
C GLU A 210 -9.40 8.34 3.33
N ALA A 211 -9.19 8.33 2.01
CA ALA A 211 -8.73 9.48 1.25
C ALA A 211 -9.68 10.67 1.37
N GLN A 212 -11.00 10.46 1.38
CA GLN A 212 -11.98 11.52 1.56
C GLN A 212 -11.92 12.17 2.95
N GLN A 213 -11.60 11.38 3.98
CA GLN A 213 -11.51 11.84 5.37
C GLN A 213 -10.22 12.60 5.71
N ARG A 214 -9.15 12.44 4.93
CA ARG A 214 -7.88 13.13 5.21
C ARG A 214 -8.02 14.64 5.03
N SER A 215 -7.39 15.45 5.89
CA SER A 215 -7.42 16.92 5.76
C SER A 215 -6.38 17.45 4.78
N ARG A 216 -5.18 16.85 4.75
CA ARG A 216 -4.06 17.28 3.90
C ARG A 216 -4.17 16.72 2.48
N THR A 217 -3.99 17.57 1.48
CA THR A 217 -4.01 17.18 0.06
C THR A 217 -3.02 16.05 -0.27
N SER A 218 -1.81 16.08 0.31
CA SER A 218 -0.81 15.01 0.15
C SER A 218 -1.36 13.65 0.57
N ASP A 219 -1.99 13.61 1.74
CA ASP A 219 -2.48 12.40 2.37
C ASP A 219 -3.71 11.86 1.63
N LYS A 220 -4.57 12.76 1.13
CA LYS A 220 -5.69 12.40 0.23
C LYS A 220 -5.16 11.69 -1.02
N ILE A 221 -4.15 12.28 -1.67
CA ILE A 221 -3.55 11.74 -2.90
C ILE A 221 -2.82 10.42 -2.62
N GLU A 222 -2.10 10.30 -1.50
CA GLU A 222 -1.42 9.06 -1.13
C GLU A 222 -2.42 7.91 -0.91
N ALA A 223 -3.49 8.13 -0.14
CA ALA A 223 -4.52 7.13 0.08
C ALA A 223 -5.23 6.73 -1.22
N ALA A 224 -5.55 7.69 -2.09
CA ALA A 224 -6.14 7.40 -3.40
C ALA A 224 -5.20 6.62 -4.34
N ASN A 225 -3.90 6.90 -4.34
CA ASN A 225 -2.93 6.12 -5.11
C ASN A 225 -2.79 4.68 -4.58
N ARG A 226 -2.88 4.47 -3.26
CA ARG A 226 -2.95 3.10 -2.71
C ARG A 226 -4.19 2.36 -3.20
N ALA A 227 -5.35 3.02 -3.23
CA ALA A 227 -6.58 2.45 -3.77
C ALA A 227 -6.43 2.07 -5.25
N LEU A 228 -5.85 2.97 -6.05
CA LEU A 228 -5.56 2.73 -7.46
C LEU A 228 -4.62 1.53 -7.66
N HIS A 229 -3.57 1.42 -6.85
CA HIS A 229 -2.63 0.29 -6.93
C HIS A 229 -3.29 -1.06 -6.65
N CYS A 230 -4.28 -1.13 -5.74
CA CYS A 230 -5.07 -2.35 -5.52
C CYS A 230 -5.82 -2.76 -6.79
N LEU A 231 -6.48 -1.82 -7.46
CA LEU A 231 -7.20 -2.08 -8.72
C LEU A 231 -6.26 -2.48 -9.84
N GLU A 232 -5.15 -1.77 -10.03
CA GLU A 232 -4.15 -2.08 -11.06
C GLU A 232 -3.50 -3.45 -10.83
N SER A 233 -3.38 -3.89 -9.58
CA SER A 233 -2.89 -5.24 -9.26
C SER A 233 -3.89 -6.32 -9.69
N ALA A 234 -5.20 -6.08 -9.56
CA ALA A 234 -6.23 -6.99 -10.03
C ALA A 234 -6.38 -6.98 -11.57
N GLN A 235 -6.27 -5.80 -12.20
CA GLN A 235 -6.33 -5.65 -13.66
C GLN A 235 -5.24 -6.43 -14.39
N LYS A 236 -4.08 -6.69 -13.77
CA LYS A 236 -3.04 -7.57 -14.33
C LYS A 236 -3.51 -9.00 -14.57
N PHE A 237 -4.47 -9.48 -13.77
CA PHE A 237 -5.04 -10.82 -13.90
C PHE A 237 -6.33 -10.82 -14.73
N TYR A 238 -7.14 -9.77 -14.59
CA TYR A 238 -8.44 -9.65 -15.26
C TYR A 238 -8.61 -8.26 -15.90
N PRO A 239 -7.98 -8.01 -17.07
CA PRO A 239 -7.99 -6.69 -17.71
C PRO A 239 -9.35 -6.31 -18.32
N GLU A 240 -10.15 -7.31 -18.68
CA GLU A 240 -11.46 -7.13 -19.34
C GLU A 240 -12.60 -6.81 -18.36
N GLU A 241 -12.33 -6.78 -17.05
CA GLU A 241 -13.35 -6.50 -16.04
C GLU A 241 -13.72 -5.01 -16.04
N ALA A 242 -14.88 -4.70 -16.63
CA ALA A 242 -15.38 -3.34 -16.78
C ALA A 242 -15.45 -2.58 -15.45
N ASP A 243 -15.93 -3.22 -14.38
CA ASP A 243 -16.05 -2.63 -13.04
C ASP A 243 -14.70 -2.17 -12.47
N LEU A 244 -13.62 -2.91 -12.73
CA LEU A 244 -12.26 -2.52 -12.30
C LEU A 244 -11.77 -1.31 -13.09
N ASN A 245 -12.01 -1.30 -14.40
CA ASN A 245 -11.63 -0.22 -15.28
C ASN A 245 -12.37 1.08 -14.92
N GLU A 246 -13.68 1.01 -14.72
CA GLU A 246 -14.50 2.14 -14.29
C GLU A 246 -14.03 2.67 -12.93
N SER A 247 -13.80 1.78 -11.95
CA SER A 247 -13.30 2.17 -10.63
C SER A 247 -11.91 2.83 -10.70
N SER A 248 -11.02 2.33 -11.56
CA SER A 248 -9.68 2.89 -11.77
C SER A 248 -9.74 4.29 -12.37
N VAL A 249 -10.62 4.50 -13.37
CA VAL A 249 -10.88 5.81 -13.97
C VAL A 249 -11.44 6.77 -12.92
N ALA A 250 -12.45 6.36 -12.14
CA ALA A 250 -13.05 7.18 -11.10
C ALA A 250 -12.03 7.63 -10.03
N ILE A 251 -11.11 6.76 -9.62
CA ILE A 251 -10.05 7.13 -8.68
C ILE A 251 -9.03 8.09 -9.31
N ARG A 252 -8.69 7.91 -10.60
CA ARG A 252 -7.82 8.86 -11.32
C ARG A 252 -8.47 10.24 -11.46
N GLU A 253 -9.78 10.28 -11.74
CA GLU A 253 -10.60 11.50 -11.74
C GLU A 253 -10.60 12.17 -10.37
N PHE A 254 -10.78 11.39 -9.30
CA PHE A 254 -10.69 11.90 -7.92
C PHE A 254 -9.31 12.51 -7.61
N ILE A 255 -8.22 11.84 -8.00
CA ILE A 255 -6.86 12.37 -7.81
C ILE A 255 -6.68 13.69 -8.60
N ALA A 256 -7.17 13.75 -9.83
CA ALA A 256 -7.11 14.95 -10.65
C ALA A 256 -7.90 16.10 -10.01
N SER A 257 -9.12 15.85 -9.55
CA SER A 257 -9.97 16.88 -8.92
C SER A 257 -9.35 17.44 -7.64
N VAL A 258 -8.78 16.58 -6.78
CA VAL A 258 -8.05 17.00 -5.57
C VAL A 258 -6.86 17.89 -5.91
N LYS A 259 -6.10 17.56 -6.96
CA LYS A 259 -4.97 18.37 -7.42
C LYS A 259 -5.43 19.72 -7.98
N VAL A 260 -6.43 19.73 -8.86
CA VAL A 260 -6.99 20.96 -9.43
C VAL A 260 -7.49 21.88 -8.33
N ALA A 261 -8.29 21.37 -7.38
CA ALA A 261 -8.79 22.14 -6.25
C ALA A 261 -7.67 22.77 -5.41
N HIS A 262 -6.60 22.01 -5.15
CA HIS A 262 -5.45 22.53 -4.41
C HIS A 262 -4.75 23.69 -5.13
N TRP A 263 -4.53 23.58 -6.44
CA TRP A 263 -3.87 24.64 -7.21
C TRP A 263 -4.75 25.88 -7.36
N VAL A 264 -6.07 25.70 -7.55
CA VAL A 264 -7.06 26.78 -7.56
C VAL A 264 -7.05 27.53 -6.22
N GLU A 265 -7.11 26.81 -5.09
CA GLU A 265 -7.07 27.43 -3.77
C GLU A 265 -5.79 28.25 -3.54
N LEU A 266 -4.62 27.73 -3.96
CA LEU A 266 -3.36 28.47 -3.87
C LEU A 266 -3.33 29.71 -4.79
N ALA A 267 -3.96 29.61 -5.96
CA ALA A 267 -4.10 30.73 -6.89
C ALA A 267 -4.98 31.82 -6.29
N GLU A 268 -6.17 31.48 -5.78
CA GLU A 268 -7.11 32.39 -5.14
C GLU A 268 -6.49 33.08 -3.92
N ARG A 269 -5.80 32.33 -3.05
CA ARG A 269 -5.05 32.92 -1.91
C ARG A 269 -3.95 33.89 -2.35
N SER A 270 -3.30 33.62 -3.48
CA SER A 270 -2.26 34.52 -4.03
C SER A 270 -2.88 35.77 -4.65
N ALA A 271 -4.01 35.63 -5.35
CA ALA A 271 -4.76 36.72 -5.94
C ALA A 271 -5.31 37.66 -4.86
N PHE A 272 -5.87 37.09 -3.78
CA PHE A 272 -6.37 37.84 -2.63
C PHE A 272 -5.29 38.72 -1.98
N LYS A 273 -4.04 38.24 -1.93
CA LYS A 273 -2.89 39.02 -1.43
C LYS A 273 -2.34 40.04 -2.44
N GLY A 274 -2.95 40.17 -3.62
CA GLY A 274 -2.48 41.05 -4.69
C GLY A 274 -1.26 40.53 -5.45
N HIS A 275 -0.89 39.26 -5.29
CA HIS A 275 0.22 38.61 -6.00
C HIS A 275 -0.25 37.99 -7.32
N TYR A 276 -0.76 38.83 -8.24
CA TYR A 276 -1.44 38.37 -9.46
C TYR A 276 -0.57 37.48 -10.37
N ARG A 277 0.72 37.80 -10.54
CA ARG A 277 1.63 36.97 -11.35
C ARG A 277 1.72 35.54 -10.83
N ARG A 278 1.87 35.38 -9.51
CA ARG A 278 1.92 34.08 -8.85
C ARG A 278 0.57 33.36 -8.93
N ALA A 279 -0.54 34.08 -8.79
CA ALA A 279 -1.87 33.52 -8.95
C ALA A 279 -2.09 32.94 -10.37
N ILE A 280 -1.69 33.68 -11.41
CA ILE A 280 -1.77 33.22 -12.80
C ILE A 280 -0.95 31.94 -13.02
N GLU A 281 0.28 31.87 -12.49
CA GLU A 281 1.11 30.66 -12.58
C GLU A 281 0.42 29.45 -11.93
N ARG A 282 -0.20 29.63 -10.75
CA ARG A 282 -0.93 28.56 -10.05
C ARG A 282 -2.20 28.12 -10.78
N TYR A 283 -2.91 29.04 -11.43
CA TYR A 283 -4.04 28.68 -12.29
C TYR A 283 -3.61 27.89 -13.53
N LYS A 284 -2.44 28.20 -14.11
CA LYS A 284 -1.86 27.39 -15.19
C LYS A 284 -1.51 25.97 -14.73
N ASP A 285 -0.98 25.82 -13.52
CA ASP A 285 -0.76 24.50 -12.91
C ASP A 285 -2.09 23.74 -12.74
N ALA A 286 -3.16 24.43 -12.34
CA ALA A 286 -4.49 23.82 -12.26
C ALA A 286 -5.00 23.35 -13.64
N LEU A 287 -4.87 24.17 -14.68
CA LEU A 287 -5.23 23.81 -16.06
C LEU A 287 -4.43 22.60 -16.56
N PHE A 288 -3.14 22.51 -16.22
CA PHE A 288 -2.31 21.37 -16.59
C PHE A 288 -2.89 20.05 -16.06
N TYR A 289 -3.35 20.01 -14.80
CA TYR A 289 -3.97 18.80 -14.23
C TYR A 289 -5.37 18.55 -14.78
N LEU A 290 -6.13 19.61 -15.07
CA LEU A 290 -7.48 19.49 -15.62
C LEU A 290 -7.48 18.95 -17.06
N ASN A 291 -6.48 19.33 -17.87
CA ASN A 291 -6.36 18.93 -19.28
C ASN A 291 -5.80 17.51 -19.49
N ARG A 292 -5.62 16.72 -18.43
CA ARG A 292 -5.24 15.30 -18.58
C ARG A 292 -6.41 14.48 -19.11
N GLU A 293 -6.13 13.49 -19.95
CA GLU A 293 -7.12 12.56 -20.56
C GLU A 293 -8.00 11.84 -19.54
N THR A 294 -7.58 11.77 -18.27
CA THR A 294 -8.34 11.13 -17.21
C THR A 294 -9.58 11.91 -16.77
N VAL A 295 -9.73 13.19 -17.12
CA VAL A 295 -10.88 14.01 -16.70
C VAL A 295 -11.91 14.07 -17.83
N LYS A 296 -13.17 13.72 -17.52
CA LYS A 296 -14.29 13.81 -18.47
C LYS A 296 -14.45 15.21 -19.03
N ASP A 297 -14.76 15.27 -20.32
CA ASP A 297 -14.97 16.51 -21.07
C ASP A 297 -16.04 17.41 -20.44
N GLU A 298 -17.09 16.81 -19.88
CA GLU A 298 -18.17 17.48 -19.14
C GLU A 298 -17.67 18.34 -17.97
N ILE A 299 -16.56 17.95 -17.34
CA ILE A 299 -15.95 18.69 -16.21
C ILE A 299 -14.78 19.52 -16.71
N ARG A 300 -13.98 18.96 -17.62
CA ARG A 300 -12.76 19.56 -18.15
C ARG A 300 -13.04 20.87 -18.86
N ILE A 301 -13.98 20.89 -19.80
CA ILE A 301 -14.28 22.06 -20.64
C ILE A 301 -14.76 23.25 -19.80
N PRO A 302 -15.86 23.15 -19.02
CA PRO A 302 -16.34 24.29 -18.23
C PRO A 302 -15.35 24.71 -17.13
N GLY A 303 -14.63 23.75 -16.54
CA GLY A 303 -13.57 24.04 -15.59
C GLY A 303 -12.43 24.85 -16.20
N ALA A 304 -12.00 24.48 -17.42
CA ALA A 304 -10.94 25.17 -18.12
C ALA A 304 -11.35 26.58 -18.53
N GLU A 305 -12.58 26.76 -19.03
CA GLU A 305 -13.14 28.09 -19.37
C GLU A 305 -13.24 29.00 -18.14
N ARG A 306 -13.65 28.46 -16.99
CA ARG A 306 -13.68 29.22 -15.74
C ARG A 306 -12.27 29.68 -15.34
N ILE A 307 -11.29 28.79 -15.34
CA ILE A 307 -9.91 29.13 -14.97
C ILE A 307 -9.29 30.12 -15.97
N ALA A 308 -9.57 29.97 -17.28
CA ALA A 308 -9.10 30.89 -18.31
C ALA A 308 -9.61 32.31 -18.10
N ARG A 309 -10.91 32.48 -17.81
CA ARG A 309 -11.52 33.79 -17.49
C ARG A 309 -10.89 34.44 -16.27
N GLU A 310 -10.59 33.67 -15.22
CA GLU A 310 -9.88 34.19 -14.04
C GLU A 310 -8.46 34.66 -14.38
N ILE A 311 -7.74 33.91 -15.22
CA ILE A 311 -6.41 34.32 -15.69
C ILE A 311 -6.48 35.67 -16.44
N GLU A 312 -7.43 35.84 -17.35
CA GLU A 312 -7.62 37.08 -18.13
C GLU A 312 -7.96 38.28 -17.22
N SER A 313 -8.84 38.07 -16.22
CA SER A 313 -9.17 39.07 -15.21
C SER A 313 -7.93 39.52 -14.43
N LEU A 314 -7.12 38.55 -13.95
CA LEU A 314 -5.89 38.85 -13.21
C LEU A 314 -4.81 39.52 -14.06
N GLN A 315 -4.72 39.18 -15.35
CA GLN A 315 -3.81 39.84 -16.29
C GLN A 315 -4.19 41.31 -16.48
N SER A 316 -5.49 41.60 -16.61
CA SER A 316 -6.01 42.96 -16.73
C SER A 316 -5.67 43.80 -15.50
N GLN A 317 -5.87 43.25 -14.29
CA GLN A 317 -5.51 43.91 -13.03
C GLN A 317 -4.00 44.16 -12.90
N LEU A 318 -3.18 43.19 -13.31
CA LEU A 318 -1.72 43.31 -13.30
C LEU A 318 -1.24 44.41 -14.25
N ASN A 319 -1.83 44.51 -15.44
CA ASN A 319 -1.51 45.57 -16.41
C ASN A 319 -1.95 46.95 -15.91
N ALA A 320 -3.16 47.08 -15.34
CA ALA A 320 -3.64 48.33 -14.75
C ALA A 320 -2.71 48.84 -13.63
N ARG A 321 -2.25 47.94 -12.76
CA ARG A 321 -1.31 48.26 -11.69
C ARG A 321 0.06 48.69 -12.22
N LYS A 322 0.54 48.06 -13.30
CA LYS A 322 1.81 48.42 -13.94
C LYS A 322 1.75 49.84 -14.53
N ASN A 323 0.65 50.18 -15.21
CA ASN A 323 0.45 51.51 -15.80
C ASN A 323 0.38 52.60 -14.73
N GLY A 324 -0.40 52.39 -13.66
CA GLY A 324 -0.48 53.36 -12.56
C GLY A 324 0.82 53.54 -11.75
N SER A 325 1.74 52.58 -11.79
CA SER A 325 3.07 52.72 -11.19
C SER A 325 3.99 53.62 -12.01
N ASN A 326 3.90 53.56 -13.35
CA ASN A 326 4.76 54.36 -14.23
C ASN A 326 4.41 55.85 -14.13
N GLU A 327 3.13 56.20 -14.03
CA GLU A 327 2.67 57.60 -13.92
C GLU A 327 3.14 58.27 -12.62
N ARG A 328 3.29 57.51 -11.53
CA ARG A 328 3.79 58.03 -10.24
C ARG A 328 5.30 58.20 -10.18
N SER A 329 6.07 57.54 -11.05
CA SER A 329 7.53 57.69 -11.08
C SER A 329 8.00 58.84 -11.96
N THR A 330 7.11 59.44 -12.74
CA THR A 330 7.38 60.60 -13.62
C THR A 330 7.00 61.95 -13.02
N GLN A 331 6.41 61.96 -11.81
CA GLN A 331 6.15 63.17 -11.00
C GLN A 331 7.21 63.29 -9.91
#